data_AF-A0A424X100-F1
#
_entry.id   AF-A0A424X100-F1
#
_cell.length_a   1.000
_cell.length_b   1.000
_cell.length_c   1.000
_cell.angle_alpha   90.00
_cell.angle_beta   90.00
_cell.angle_gamma   90.00
#
_symmetry.space_group_name_H-M   'P 1'
#
loop_
_entity.id
_entity.type
_entity.pdbx_description
1 polymer ?
#
loop_
_entity_poly.entity_id
_entity_poly.type
_entity_poly.pdbx_seq_one_letter_code
_entity_poly.pdbx_strand_id
1 'polypeptide(L)'
;MNTEHKFPITLPNTLEECEELMERLSASCISCRSQIEAAKAEQKATGRSVDEIWYSRASTALRWMNRDKVRLQNHIARLRKDSRRAHNDLANRLLIEALREHVGIEVFQACAEKARQRMEGMQ
;
A
#
# COMPACT_ATOMS: atom_id res chain seq x y z
N MET A 1 9.00 18.76 19.29
CA MET A 1 8.60 17.75 18.27
C MET A 1 7.76 18.46 17.22
N ASN A 2 8.08 18.30 15.92
CA ASN A 2 7.38 18.99 14.82
C ASN A 2 5.96 18.43 14.62
N THR A 3 4.95 19.14 15.12
CA THR A 3 3.52 18.84 14.92
C THR A 3 3.03 19.32 13.53
N GLU A 4 3.84 19.17 12.49
CA GLU A 4 3.64 19.80 11.18
C GLU A 4 3.33 18.81 10.04
N HIS A 5 2.83 17.61 10.37
CA HIS A 5 2.38 16.68 9.33
C HIS A 5 1.07 17.17 8.70
N LYS A 6 1.18 17.99 7.66
CA LYS A 6 0.05 18.67 7.00
C LYS A 6 -0.08 18.34 5.51
N PHE A 7 0.88 17.61 4.94
CA PHE A 7 0.91 17.31 3.51
C PHE A 7 0.88 15.80 3.24
N PRO A 8 0.29 15.38 2.10
CA PRO A 8 0.35 14.01 1.63
C PRO A 8 1.80 13.52 1.57
N ILE A 9 2.10 12.35 2.16
CA ILE A 9 3.40 11.72 1.95
C ILE A 9 3.60 11.31 0.49
N THR A 10 4.86 11.32 0.06
CA THR A 10 5.30 10.63 -1.16
C THR A 10 5.24 9.13 -0.94
N LEU A 11 4.61 8.41 -1.87
CA LEU A 11 4.48 6.96 -1.81
C LEU A 11 5.73 6.30 -2.44
N PRO A 12 6.40 5.36 -1.76
CA PRO A 12 7.57 4.66 -2.28
C PRO A 12 7.22 3.70 -3.43
N ASN A 13 8.23 3.20 -4.15
CA ASN A 13 7.97 2.34 -5.31
C ASN A 13 8.22 0.85 -5.03
N THR A 14 8.91 0.51 -3.95
CA THR A 14 9.16 -0.89 -3.57
C THR A 14 8.30 -1.31 -2.37
N LEU A 15 8.06 -2.61 -2.22
CA LEU A 15 7.32 -3.14 -1.06
C LEU A 15 8.10 -2.94 0.24
N GLU A 16 9.42 -3.10 0.20
CA GLU A 16 10.33 -2.89 1.33
C GLU A 16 10.27 -1.45 1.84
N GLU A 17 10.45 -0.46 0.95
CA GLU A 17 10.35 0.96 1.33
C GLU A 17 8.94 1.31 1.86
N CYS A 18 7.89 0.66 1.33
CA CYS A 18 6.54 0.84 1.83
C CYS A 18 6.35 0.27 3.24
N GLU A 19 7.00 -0.85 3.57
CA GLU A 19 6.97 -1.46 4.91
C GLU A 19 7.68 -0.57 5.92
N GLU A 20 8.87 -0.07 5.58
CA GLU A 20 9.61 0.91 6.41
C GLU A 20 8.79 2.19 6.65
N LEU A 21 8.15 2.72 5.60
CA LEU A 21 7.30 3.90 5.73
C LEU A 21 6.06 3.62 6.61
N MET A 22 5.47 2.43 6.50
CA MET A 22 4.33 2.02 7.33
C MET A 22 4.70 1.94 8.81
N GLU A 23 5.87 1.39 9.10
CA GLU A 23 6.40 1.31 10.46
C GLU A 23 6.62 2.70 11.05
N ARG A 24 7.34 3.58 10.33
CA ARG A 24 7.58 4.97 10.77
C ARG A 24 6.29 5.75 11.00
N LEU A 25 5.31 5.64 10.08
CA LEU A 25 4.01 6.29 10.24
C LEU A 25 3.24 5.75 11.44
N SER A 26 3.32 4.44 11.68
CA SER A 26 2.64 3.80 12.81
C SER A 26 3.25 4.24 14.14
N ALA A 27 4.58 4.25 14.26
CA ALA A 27 5.28 4.78 15.41
C ALA A 27 4.94 6.26 15.67
N SER A 28 4.91 7.08 14.62
CA SER A 28 4.55 8.50 14.71
C SER A 28 3.11 8.70 15.17
N CYS A 29 2.16 7.91 14.64
CA CYS A 29 0.76 7.93 15.07
C CYS A 29 0.61 7.56 16.55
N ILE A 30 1.29 6.51 17.00
CA ILE A 30 1.26 6.06 18.39
C ILE A 30 1.80 7.17 19.29
N SER A 31 2.97 7.73 18.98
CA SER A 31 3.58 8.81 19.75
C SER A 31 2.66 10.04 19.85
N CYS A 32 2.11 10.50 18.71
CA CYS A 32 1.22 11.66 18.69
C CYS A 32 -0.07 11.41 19.48
N ARG A 33 -0.67 10.22 19.35
CA ARG A 33 -1.85 9.81 20.10
C ARG A 33 -1.56 9.76 21.60
N SER A 34 -0.45 9.15 22.02
CA SER A 34 -0.08 9.08 23.44
C SER A 34 0.11 10.46 24.06
N GLN A 35 0.68 11.42 23.32
CA GLN A 35 0.81 12.81 23.79
C GLN A 35 -0.55 13.49 23.96
N ILE A 36 -1.46 13.32 22.99
CA ILE A 36 -2.83 13.83 23.09
C ILE A 36 -3.55 13.26 24.32
N GLU A 37 -3.47 11.95 24.52
CA GLU A 37 -4.13 11.29 25.65
C GLU A 37 -3.48 11.65 27.00
N ALA A 38 -2.16 11.82 27.05
CA ALA A 38 -1.48 12.31 28.25
C ALA A 38 -1.92 13.73 28.62
N ALA A 39 -2.01 14.64 27.65
CA ALA A 39 -2.48 16.01 27.89
C ALA A 39 -3.94 16.05 28.37
N LYS A 40 -4.82 15.20 27.81
CA LYS A 40 -6.20 15.04 28.30
C LYS A 40 -6.25 14.51 29.73
N ALA A 41 -5.41 13.52 30.05
CA ALA A 41 -5.34 12.95 31.39
C ALA A 41 -4.86 14.00 32.42
N GLU A 42 -3.86 14.80 32.08
CA GLU A 42 -3.37 15.89 32.92
C GLU A 42 -4.43 16.98 33.13
N GLN A 43 -5.16 17.37 32.09
CA GLN A 43 -6.29 18.30 32.21
C GLN A 43 -7.35 17.76 33.16
N LYS A 44 -7.71 16.46 33.05
CA LYS A 44 -8.68 15.83 33.93
C LYS A 44 -8.20 15.78 35.39
N ALA A 45 -6.90 15.57 35.62
CA ALA A 45 -6.32 15.48 36.96
C ALA A 45 -6.13 16.85 37.63
N THR A 46 -5.73 17.88 36.88
CA THR A 46 -5.32 19.19 37.42
C THR A 46 -6.37 20.28 37.22
N GLY A 47 -7.36 20.07 36.35
CA GLY A 47 -8.32 21.10 35.93
C GLY A 47 -7.71 22.18 35.04
N ARG A 48 -6.41 22.13 34.73
CA ARG A 48 -5.75 23.11 33.85
C ARG A 48 -6.16 22.87 32.40
N SER A 49 -6.48 23.94 31.68
CA SER A 49 -6.81 23.83 30.26
C SER A 49 -5.59 23.39 29.45
N VAL A 50 -5.81 22.48 28.50
CA VAL A 50 -4.84 22.17 27.45
C VAL A 50 -4.71 23.38 26.52
N ASP A 51 -3.51 23.61 25.99
CA ASP A 51 -3.30 24.56 24.88
C ASP A 51 -4.13 24.11 23.67
N GLU A 52 -5.17 24.88 23.36
CA GLU A 52 -6.12 24.60 22.29
C GLU A 52 -5.45 24.62 20.90
N ILE A 53 -4.47 25.50 20.69
CA ILE A 53 -3.74 25.60 19.42
C ILE A 53 -2.89 24.34 19.23
N TRP A 54 -2.17 23.92 20.28
CA TRP A 54 -1.42 22.68 20.24
C TRP A 54 -2.33 21.47 19.99
N TYR A 55 -3.45 21.37 20.71
CA TYR A 55 -4.37 20.24 20.60
C TYR A 55 -4.97 20.13 19.19
N SER A 56 -5.38 21.26 18.61
CA SER A 56 -5.89 21.33 17.24
C SER A 56 -4.83 20.91 16.21
N ARG A 57 -3.58 21.38 16.37
CA ARG A 57 -2.45 20.99 15.51
C ARG A 57 -2.14 19.50 15.61
N ALA A 58 -2.05 18.96 16.83
CA ALA A 58 -1.76 17.54 17.07
C ALA A 58 -2.87 16.64 16.50
N SER A 59 -4.14 16.99 16.75
CA SER A 59 -5.30 16.27 16.21
C SER A 59 -5.33 16.27 14.68
N THR A 60 -5.01 17.41 14.07
CA THR A 60 -4.92 17.55 12.62
C THR A 60 -3.79 16.70 12.06
N ALA A 61 -2.60 16.75 12.66
CA ALA A 61 -1.45 15.94 12.24
C ALA A 61 -1.77 14.44 12.32
N LEU A 62 -2.38 13.98 13.42
CA LEU A 62 -2.80 12.58 13.58
C LEU A 62 -3.80 12.16 12.51
N ARG A 63 -4.75 13.03 12.14
CA ARG A 63 -5.71 12.75 11.05
C ARG A 63 -4.99 12.55 9.71
N TRP A 64 -4.04 13.42 9.38
CA TRP A 64 -3.25 13.31 8.16
C TRP A 64 -2.41 12.03 8.14
N MET A 65 -1.72 11.71 9.24
CA MET A 65 -0.93 10.48 9.33
C MET A 65 -1.80 9.23 9.14
N ASN A 66 -3.00 9.18 9.73
CA ASN A 66 -3.92 8.05 9.53
C ASN A 66 -4.39 7.95 8.08
N ARG A 67 -4.70 9.09 7.44
CA ARG A 67 -5.06 9.11 6.02
C ARG A 67 -3.92 8.60 5.15
N ASP A 68 -2.69 8.96 5.46
CA ASP A 68 -1.50 8.51 4.74
C ASP A 68 -1.24 7.00 4.94
N LYS A 69 -1.51 6.45 6.12
CA LYS A 69 -1.50 4.99 6.34
C LYS A 69 -2.50 4.28 5.42
N VAL A 70 -3.73 4.76 5.31
CA VAL A 70 -4.73 4.17 4.41
C VAL A 70 -4.28 4.25 2.95
N ARG A 71 -3.72 5.40 2.52
CA ARG A 71 -3.17 5.56 1.17
C ARG A 71 -2.03 4.56 0.90
N LEU A 72 -1.13 4.39 1.87
CA LEU A 72 -0.01 3.46 1.76
C LEU A 72 -0.46 2.00 1.73
N GLN A 73 -1.47 1.61 2.52
CA GLN A 73 -2.05 0.26 2.46
C GLN A 73 -2.61 -0.07 1.08
N ASN A 74 -3.37 0.85 0.49
CA ASN A 74 -3.92 0.68 -0.85
C ASN A 74 -2.81 0.60 -1.91
N HIS A 75 -1.75 1.39 -1.75
CA HIS A 75 -0.59 1.36 -2.64
C HIS A 75 0.18 0.04 -2.54
N ILE A 76 0.43 -0.48 -1.33
CA ILE A 76 1.03 -1.80 -1.11
C ILE A 76 0.20 -2.90 -1.78
N ALA A 77 -1.12 -2.85 -1.63
CA ALA A 77 -2.01 -3.83 -2.25
C ALA A 77 -1.89 -3.80 -3.79
N ARG A 78 -1.78 -2.60 -4.38
CA ARG A 78 -1.53 -2.41 -5.83
C ARG A 78 -0.17 -2.99 -6.24
N LEU A 79 0.91 -2.62 -5.56
CA LEU A 79 2.25 -3.15 -5.85
C LEU A 79 2.29 -4.68 -5.80
N ARG A 80 1.66 -5.30 -4.80
CA ARG A 80 1.55 -6.76 -4.69
C ARG A 80 0.75 -7.36 -5.85
N LYS A 81 -0.32 -6.71 -6.30
CA LYS A 81 -1.11 -7.15 -7.45
C LYS A 81 -0.29 -7.08 -8.74
N ASP A 82 0.42 -5.99 -8.95
CA ASP A 82 1.22 -5.77 -10.16
C ASP A 82 2.41 -6.74 -10.21
N SER A 83 3.06 -6.97 -9.08
CA SER A 83 4.12 -7.98 -8.94
C SER A 83 3.62 -9.39 -9.26
N ARG A 84 2.45 -9.80 -8.75
CA ARG A 84 1.85 -11.11 -9.08
C ARG A 84 1.50 -11.22 -10.56
N ARG A 85 0.97 -10.15 -11.16
CA ARG A 85 0.66 -10.14 -12.60
C ARG A 85 1.92 -10.34 -13.42
N ALA A 86 2.98 -9.57 -13.14
CA ALA A 86 4.26 -9.69 -13.83
C ALA A 86 4.87 -11.09 -13.68
N HIS A 87 4.77 -11.69 -12.48
CA HIS A 87 5.22 -13.06 -12.25
C HIS A 87 4.43 -14.08 -13.09
N ASN A 88 3.10 -13.99 -13.10
CA ASN A 88 2.25 -14.88 -13.90
C ASN A 88 2.51 -14.72 -15.40
N ASP A 89 2.68 -13.49 -15.89
CA ASP A 89 2.99 -13.22 -17.29
C ASP A 89 4.35 -13.84 -17.68
N LEU A 90 5.36 -13.74 -16.80
CA LEU A 90 6.65 -14.40 -17.00
C LEU A 90 6.52 -15.92 -16.97
N ALA A 91 5.82 -16.48 -15.98
CA ALA A 91 5.61 -17.92 -15.86
C ALA A 91 4.90 -18.49 -17.10
N ASN A 92 3.85 -17.82 -17.59
CA ASN A 92 3.15 -18.20 -18.81
C ASN A 92 4.06 -18.14 -20.04
N ARG A 93 4.91 -17.11 -20.17
CA ARG A 93 5.88 -17.02 -21.27
C ARG A 93 6.85 -18.20 -21.25
N LEU A 94 7.45 -18.48 -20.10
CA LEU A 94 8.39 -19.59 -19.93
C LEU A 94 7.72 -20.95 -20.16
N LEU A 95 6.46 -21.12 -19.72
CA LEU A 95 5.69 -22.32 -19.99
C LEU A 95 5.45 -22.51 -21.50
N ILE A 96 5.09 -21.44 -22.22
CA ILE A 96 4.90 -21.49 -23.67
C ILE A 96 6.21 -21.86 -24.37
N GLU A 97 7.33 -21.26 -23.97
CA GLU A 97 8.65 -21.57 -24.51
C GLU A 97 9.00 -23.05 -24.28
N ALA A 98 8.87 -23.55 -23.05
CA ALA A 98 9.12 -24.95 -22.72
C ALA A 98 8.21 -25.92 -23.50
N LEU A 99 6.93 -25.57 -23.67
CA LEU A 99 6.00 -26.39 -24.46
C LEU A 99 6.41 -26.44 -25.94
N ARG A 100 6.84 -25.33 -26.53
CA ARG A 100 7.29 -25.28 -27.94
C ARG A 100 8.47 -26.18 -28.22
N GLU A 101 9.31 -26.48 -27.23
CA GLU A 101 10.41 -27.44 -27.36
C GLU A 101 9.93 -28.90 -27.42
N HIS A 102 8.76 -29.19 -26.86
CA HIS A 102 8.24 -30.56 -26.71
C HIS A 102 7.12 -30.89 -27.71
N VAL A 103 6.42 -29.90 -28.25
CA VAL A 103 5.32 -30.12 -29.20
C VAL A 103 5.74 -29.73 -30.62
N GLY A 104 5.27 -30.51 -31.60
CA GLY A 104 5.40 -30.14 -33.01
C GLY A 104 4.67 -28.83 -33.32
N ILE A 105 5.18 -28.09 -34.31
CA ILE A 105 4.67 -26.76 -34.67
C ILE A 105 3.18 -26.76 -35.04
N GLU A 106 2.70 -27.81 -35.70
CA GLU A 106 1.29 -27.99 -36.08
C GLU A 106 0.38 -28.10 -34.87
N VAL A 107 0.78 -28.89 -33.87
CA VAL A 107 0.06 -29.06 -32.60
C VAL A 107 0.02 -27.73 -31.84
N PHE A 108 1.16 -27.03 -31.80
CA PHE A 108 1.23 -25.72 -31.15
C PHE A 108 0.28 -24.70 -31.80
N GLN A 109 0.27 -24.62 -33.14
CA GLN A 109 -0.60 -23.72 -33.88
C GLN A 109 -2.08 -24.05 -33.67
N ALA A 110 -2.45 -25.34 -33.69
CA ALA A 110 -3.82 -25.77 -33.41
C ALA A 110 -4.28 -25.38 -32.00
N CYS A 111 -3.40 -25.50 -31.00
CA CYS A 111 -3.67 -25.06 -29.62
C CYS A 111 -3.82 -23.53 -29.53
N ALA A 112 -2.94 -22.76 -30.18
CA ALA A 112 -3.02 -21.30 -30.21
C ALA A 112 -4.31 -20.80 -30.88
N GLU A 113 -4.74 -21.47 -31.94
CA GLU A 113 -5.98 -21.14 -32.64
C GLU A 113 -7.21 -21.40 -31.77
N LYS A 114 -7.26 -22.55 -31.09
CA LYS A 114 -8.32 -22.83 -30.10
C LYS A 114 -8.35 -21.80 -28.98
N ALA A 115 -7.19 -21.33 -28.52
CA ALA A 115 -7.12 -20.28 -27.49
C ALA A 115 -7.68 -18.95 -28.00
N ARG A 116 -7.35 -18.53 -29.24
CA ARG A 116 -7.90 -17.32 -29.87
C ARG A 116 -9.42 -17.35 -29.95
N GLN A 117 -9.98 -18.43 -30.48
CA GLN A 117 -11.43 -18.61 -30.62
C GLN A 117 -12.15 -18.53 -29.26
N ARG A 118 -11.54 -19.06 -28.19
CA ARG A 118 -12.09 -18.94 -26.84
C ARG A 118 -12.07 -17.52 -26.29
N MET A 119 -11.04 -16.73 -26.59
CA MET A 119 -10.99 -15.33 -26.16
C MET A 119 -12.04 -14.48 -26.88
N GLU A 120 -12.23 -14.69 -28.18
CA GLU A 120 -13.25 -14.00 -28.97
C GLU A 120 -14.67 -14.33 -28.50
N GLY A 121 -14.92 -15.57 -28.06
CA GLY A 121 -16.20 -15.99 -27.48
C GLY A 121 -16.46 -15.56 -26.02
N MET A 122 -15.50 -14.89 -25.37
CA MET A 122 -15.64 -14.35 -24.01
C MET A 122 -15.88 -12.83 -23.98
N GLN A 123 -15.94 -12.17 -25.15
CA GLN A 123 -16.36 -10.77 -25.31
C GLN A 123 -17.88 -10.66 -25.37
#